data_AF-A0A094FT29-F1
#
_entry.id   AF-A0A094FT29-F1
#
_cell.length_a   1.000
_cell.length_b   1.000
_cell.length_c   1.000
_cell.angle_alpha   90.00
_cell.angle_beta   90.00
_cell.angle_gamma   90.00
#
_symmetry.space_group_name_H-M   'P 1'
#
loop_
_entity.id
_entity.type
_entity.pdbx_description
1 polymer ?
#
loop_
_entity_poly.entity_id
_entity_poly.type
_entity_poly.pdbx_seq_one_letter_code
_entity_poly.pdbx_strand_id
1 'polypeptide(L)'
;MTDLHVHSQRESNLLSMPVEIRRAIYAYIIHGQTHAFLSQGRLQLSVCLQPSLGDDRHDGRERKPTAEGSPDTTWARRLRSSWGAHWGCEEAAYAENLHEHGHNHIYNLLFVCKKMFLDVCDFVSERTAINIADLDTLDVLLQTPFELSSDLNRPWNFWDCTRPAIRKLRIALRLPLAFYEALQEDENLVSVTNHNTSVELNKWARLWPAVCQLPQLRSLHIWLDHSNIPSWSFVNERVALRQVIAAIMARMQACSKERTTPRMDITFNLPKLHPRFARPDTHFFEESPPRPFYIERRIRQRFHCEELANGNLDVAYKADFPVMHEYPELCAENDKELQGVVGTALREVDMTLEQVEDFERMLWEEGTNVYELITEMPGFQDEDAAYMRRP
;
A
#
# COMPACT_ATOMS: atom_id res chain seq x y z
N MET A 1 34.06 29.01 -23.44
CA MET A 1 33.37 27.92 -24.15
C MET A 1 32.08 28.48 -24.69
N THR A 2 31.98 28.64 -26.00
CA THR A 2 30.80 29.13 -26.71
C THR A 2 29.90 27.92 -27.01
N ASP A 3 28.76 27.87 -26.35
CA ASP A 3 27.68 26.90 -26.56
C ASP A 3 27.19 26.98 -28.01
N LEU A 4 27.61 26.02 -28.84
CA LEU A 4 27.30 26.01 -30.27
C LEU A 4 26.28 24.94 -30.69
N HIS A 5 25.65 24.21 -29.77
CA HIS A 5 24.61 23.21 -30.09
C HIS A 5 23.49 23.13 -29.04
N VAL A 6 22.85 24.26 -28.72
CA VAL A 6 21.50 24.22 -28.12
C VAL A 6 20.50 24.36 -29.27
N HIS A 7 20.01 23.23 -29.78
CA HIS A 7 18.94 23.23 -30.78
C HIS A 7 17.71 23.94 -30.24
N SER A 8 17.09 24.78 -31.06
CA SER A 8 15.86 25.48 -30.67
C SER A 8 14.77 24.46 -30.35
N GLN A 9 14.02 24.65 -29.27
CA GLN A 9 12.86 23.79 -28.94
C GLN A 9 11.85 23.70 -30.10
N ARG A 10 11.83 24.71 -30.98
CA ARG A 10 10.99 24.77 -32.18
C ARG A 10 11.43 23.82 -33.30
N GLU A 11 12.66 23.32 -33.26
CA GLU A 11 13.20 22.37 -34.25
C GLU A 11 12.99 20.90 -33.81
N SER A 12 12.54 20.67 -32.58
CA SER A 12 12.23 19.34 -32.10
C SER A 12 10.94 18.82 -32.74
N ASN A 13 11.07 17.74 -33.52
CA ASN A 13 9.92 17.03 -34.10
C ASN A 13 8.94 16.59 -33.00
N LEU A 14 9.46 16.07 -31.88
CA LEU A 14 8.64 15.61 -30.76
C LEU A 14 7.85 16.76 -30.13
N LEU A 15 8.48 17.91 -29.86
CA LEU A 15 7.79 19.06 -29.25
C LEU A 15 6.83 19.79 -30.20
N SER A 16 6.98 19.57 -31.50
CA SER A 16 6.11 20.10 -32.56
C SER A 16 4.89 19.22 -32.83
N MET A 17 4.90 17.94 -32.41
CA MET A 17 3.74 17.05 -32.51
C MET A 17 2.55 17.56 -31.67
N PRO A 18 1.30 17.22 -32.03
CA PRO A 18 0.14 17.48 -31.18
C PRO A 18 0.30 16.93 -29.76
N VAL A 19 -0.31 17.59 -28.77
CA VAL A 19 -0.17 17.22 -27.36
C VAL A 19 -0.68 15.81 -27.09
N GLU A 20 -1.67 15.34 -27.83
CA GLU A 20 -2.25 14.01 -27.74
C GLU A 20 -1.21 12.94 -28.10
N ILE A 21 -0.43 13.17 -29.16
CA ILE A 21 0.65 12.26 -29.58
C ILE A 21 1.78 12.26 -28.55
N ARG A 22 2.18 13.43 -28.05
CA ARG A 22 3.20 13.52 -26.99
C ARG A 22 2.76 12.77 -25.73
N ARG A 23 1.50 12.95 -25.32
CA ARG A 23 0.91 12.23 -24.17
C ARG A 23 0.82 10.73 -24.39
N ALA A 24 0.52 10.28 -25.61
CA ALA A 24 0.56 8.87 -25.96
C ALA A 24 1.98 8.31 -25.81
N ILE A 25 3.01 9.03 -26.27
CA ILE A 25 4.41 8.65 -26.09
C ILE A 25 4.77 8.59 -24.60
N TYR A 26 4.38 9.59 -23.80
CA TYR A 26 4.63 9.57 -22.35
C TYR A 26 3.96 8.38 -21.67
N ALA A 27 2.77 7.96 -22.11
CA ALA A 27 2.09 6.79 -21.55
C ALA A 27 2.83 5.47 -21.80
N TYR A 28 3.67 5.37 -22.84
CA TYR A 28 4.55 4.22 -23.04
C TYR A 28 5.75 4.20 -22.08
N ILE A 29 6.15 5.37 -21.57
CA ILE A 29 7.33 5.53 -20.70
C ILE A 29 6.94 5.54 -19.22
N ILE A 30 5.78 6.12 -18.90
CA ILE A 30 5.30 6.36 -17.55
C ILE A 30 4.07 5.49 -17.33
N HIS A 31 4.28 4.35 -16.67
CA HIS A 31 3.28 3.28 -16.51
C HIS A 31 2.23 3.58 -15.45
N GLY A 32 1.41 4.62 -15.62
CA GLY A 32 0.17 4.88 -14.87
C GLY A 32 0.28 5.08 -13.35
N GLN A 33 1.40 4.73 -12.72
CA GLN A 33 1.67 4.79 -11.30
C GLN A 33 3.15 5.09 -11.07
N THR A 34 3.42 6.00 -10.14
CA THR A 34 4.78 6.43 -9.77
C THR A 34 4.85 6.53 -8.26
N HIS A 35 5.94 6.06 -7.65
CA HIS A 35 6.20 6.26 -6.24
C HIS A 35 6.83 7.62 -6.00
N ALA A 36 6.34 8.34 -5.00
CA ALA A 36 7.15 9.35 -4.33
C ALA A 36 7.79 8.70 -3.11
N PHE A 37 9.06 9.01 -2.85
CA PHE A 37 9.74 8.55 -1.65
C PHE A 37 10.77 9.58 -1.18
N LEU A 38 11.06 9.58 0.11
CA LEU A 38 12.07 10.44 0.69
C LEU A 38 13.47 9.82 0.55
N SER A 39 14.39 10.57 -0.02
CA SER A 39 15.80 10.22 -0.07
C SER A 39 16.65 11.47 0.14
N GLN A 40 17.54 11.41 1.15
CA GLN A 40 18.37 12.54 1.57
C GLN A 40 17.55 13.82 1.86
N GLY A 41 16.39 13.67 2.49
CA GLY A 41 15.49 14.78 2.83
C GLY A 41 14.77 15.42 1.64
N ARG A 42 14.81 14.79 0.46
CA ARG A 42 14.13 15.28 -0.75
C ARG A 42 13.21 14.22 -1.32
N LEU A 43 12.07 14.67 -1.84
CA LEU A 43 11.14 13.81 -2.55
C LEU A 43 11.71 13.42 -3.92
N GLN A 44 11.84 12.11 -4.12
CA GLN A 44 12.26 11.50 -5.37
C GLN A 44 11.12 10.69 -5.98
N LEU A 45 11.28 10.35 -7.26
CA LEU A 45 10.35 9.53 -8.02
C LEU A 45 10.98 8.19 -8.37
N SER A 46 10.19 7.12 -8.31
CA SER A 46 10.54 5.83 -8.91
C SER A 46 9.32 5.23 -9.62
N VAL A 47 9.58 4.38 -10.61
CA VAL A 47 8.50 3.65 -11.29
C VAL A 47 7.85 2.64 -10.35
N CYS A 48 6.54 2.46 -10.49
CA CYS A 48 5.85 1.36 -9.82
C CYS A 48 6.06 0.07 -10.62
N LEU A 49 6.75 -0.91 -10.02
CA LEU A 49 6.98 -2.22 -10.64
C LEU A 49 5.78 -3.16 -10.50
N GLN A 50 4.86 -2.86 -9.57
CA GLN A 50 3.74 -3.71 -9.23
C GLN A 50 2.44 -2.88 -9.18
N PRO A 51 1.83 -2.59 -10.34
CA PRO A 51 0.65 -1.72 -10.42
C PRO A 51 -0.64 -2.36 -9.87
N SER A 52 -0.64 -3.68 -9.64
CA SER A 52 -1.83 -4.49 -9.35
C SER A 52 -1.83 -5.06 -7.92
N LEU A 53 -1.41 -4.28 -6.93
CA LEU A 53 -1.25 -4.78 -5.56
C LEU A 53 -2.50 -4.57 -4.70
N GLY A 54 -2.75 -5.54 -3.81
CA GLY A 54 -3.89 -5.56 -2.89
C GLY A 54 -4.95 -6.62 -3.21
N ASP A 55 -4.68 -7.54 -4.15
CA ASP A 55 -5.52 -8.72 -4.38
C ASP A 55 -5.16 -9.87 -3.42
N ASP A 56 -5.98 -10.92 -3.42
CA ASP A 56 -5.85 -12.07 -2.53
C ASP A 56 -4.65 -12.99 -2.86
N ARG A 57 -3.74 -12.58 -3.77
CA ARG A 57 -2.59 -13.39 -4.22
C ARG A 57 -1.27 -13.03 -3.54
N HIS A 58 -1.25 -12.00 -2.69
CA HIS A 58 -0.04 -11.46 -2.07
C HIS A 58 -0.02 -11.72 -0.56
N ASP A 59 0.35 -12.94 -0.16
CA ASP A 59 0.43 -13.37 1.26
C ASP A 59 1.86 -13.37 1.84
N GLY A 60 2.86 -12.95 1.05
CA GLY A 60 4.27 -12.93 1.43
C GLY A 60 5.12 -13.98 0.70
N ARG A 61 4.52 -15.03 0.12
CA ARG A 61 5.23 -16.05 -0.68
C ARG A 61 5.89 -15.44 -1.91
N GLU A 62 5.27 -14.44 -2.51
CA GLU A 62 5.76 -13.75 -3.71
C GLU A 62 7.09 -13.02 -3.49
N ARG A 63 7.48 -12.80 -2.22
CA ARG A 63 8.72 -12.11 -1.86
C ARG A 63 9.92 -13.04 -1.79
N LYS A 64 9.68 -14.35 -1.80
CA LYS A 64 10.73 -15.36 -1.78
C LYS A 64 11.62 -15.18 -3.02
N PRO A 65 12.95 -15.21 -2.87
CA PRO A 65 13.82 -15.09 -4.04
C PRO A 65 13.62 -16.28 -4.97
N THR A 66 13.68 -16.03 -6.28
CA THR A 66 13.48 -17.05 -7.32
C THR A 66 14.71 -17.93 -7.55
N ALA A 67 15.89 -17.52 -7.08
CA ALA A 67 17.12 -18.28 -7.23
C ALA A 67 17.21 -19.38 -6.15
N GLU A 68 17.30 -20.64 -6.58
CA GLU A 68 17.57 -21.76 -5.67
C GLU A 68 18.84 -21.52 -4.85
N GLY A 69 18.76 -21.74 -3.54
CA GLY A 69 19.87 -21.50 -2.60
C GLY A 69 20.05 -20.05 -2.17
N SER A 70 19.15 -19.12 -2.53
CA SER A 70 19.15 -17.77 -1.99
C SER A 70 19.01 -17.79 -0.45
N PRO A 71 19.71 -16.91 0.29
CA PRO A 71 19.56 -16.86 1.73
C PRO A 71 18.12 -16.49 2.13
N ASP A 72 17.55 -17.21 3.10
CA ASP A 72 16.25 -16.89 3.71
C ASP A 72 16.23 -15.46 4.30
N THR A 73 17.41 -14.93 4.66
CA THR A 73 17.57 -13.54 5.10
C THR A 73 17.12 -12.51 4.05
N THR A 74 17.20 -12.83 2.76
CA THR A 74 16.67 -11.95 1.70
C THR A 74 15.15 -11.93 1.71
N TRP A 75 14.52 -13.09 1.88
CA TRP A 75 13.07 -13.19 2.01
C TRP A 75 12.60 -12.45 3.25
N ALA A 76 13.23 -12.72 4.40
CA ALA A 76 12.95 -12.08 5.67
C ALA A 76 13.07 -10.54 5.58
N ARG A 77 14.12 -10.03 4.93
CA ARG A 77 14.28 -8.59 4.66
C ARG A 77 13.11 -8.02 3.85
N ARG A 78 12.71 -8.67 2.75
CA ARG A 78 11.57 -8.22 1.93
C ARG A 78 10.24 -8.29 2.68
N LEU A 79 10.09 -9.26 3.58
CA LEU A 79 8.94 -9.35 4.48
C LEU A 79 8.91 -8.24 5.53
N ARG A 80 10.04 -7.58 5.84
CA ARG A 80 10.11 -6.37 6.68
C ARG A 80 9.88 -5.06 5.92
N SER A 81 9.74 -5.10 4.60
CA SER A 81 9.54 -3.92 3.77
C SER A 81 8.45 -3.01 4.35
N SER A 82 8.81 -1.74 4.54
CA SER A 82 7.90 -0.70 5.00
C SER A 82 6.88 -0.34 3.90
N TRP A 83 7.24 -0.59 2.63
CA TRP A 83 6.37 -0.40 1.47
C TRP A 83 5.37 -1.55 1.27
N GLY A 84 5.36 -2.54 2.16
CA GLY A 84 4.39 -3.62 2.19
C GLY A 84 4.35 -4.39 0.88
N ALA A 85 3.19 -4.36 0.21
CA ALA A 85 3.01 -5.03 -1.07
C ALA A 85 3.96 -4.50 -2.17
N HIS A 86 4.43 -3.24 -2.06
CA HIS A 86 5.34 -2.59 -3.00
C HIS A 86 6.83 -2.82 -2.67
N TRP A 87 7.18 -3.89 -1.95
CA TRP A 87 8.56 -4.21 -1.55
C TRP A 87 9.56 -4.18 -2.71
N GLY A 88 9.16 -4.63 -3.91
CA GLY A 88 10.04 -4.62 -5.08
C GLY A 88 10.36 -3.21 -5.56
N CYS A 89 9.41 -2.27 -5.35
CA CYS A 89 9.62 -0.86 -5.65
C CYS A 89 10.56 -0.21 -4.63
N GLU A 90 10.52 -0.63 -3.35
CA GLU A 90 11.48 -0.18 -2.32
C GLU A 90 12.90 -0.64 -2.66
N GLU A 91 13.07 -1.93 -3.00
CA GLU A 91 14.39 -2.46 -3.42
C GLU A 91 14.93 -1.70 -4.64
N ALA A 92 14.08 -1.41 -5.63
CA ALA A 92 14.48 -0.65 -6.82
C ALA A 92 14.81 0.82 -6.52
N ALA A 93 14.10 1.45 -5.57
CA ALA A 93 14.31 2.84 -5.19
C ALA A 93 15.63 3.07 -4.44
N TYR A 94 16.03 2.10 -3.60
CA TYR A 94 17.23 2.19 -2.76
C TYR A 94 18.43 1.37 -3.28
N ALA A 95 18.34 0.76 -4.46
CA ALA A 95 19.47 0.05 -5.05
C ALA A 95 20.68 0.99 -5.25
N GLU A 96 21.84 0.62 -4.71
CA GLU A 96 23.08 1.43 -4.72
C GLU A 96 23.57 1.75 -6.15
N ASN A 97 23.16 0.96 -7.15
CA ASN A 97 23.46 1.14 -8.57
C ASN A 97 22.29 1.74 -9.36
N LEU A 98 21.86 2.95 -8.97
CA LEU A 98 20.91 3.78 -9.73
C LEU A 98 21.32 4.00 -11.20
N HIS A 99 22.60 3.78 -11.54
CA HIS A 99 23.13 3.91 -12.90
C HIS A 99 22.90 2.70 -13.82
N GLU A 100 22.79 1.48 -13.28
CA GLU A 100 22.59 0.27 -14.12
C GLU A 100 21.11 -0.08 -14.32
N HIS A 101 20.25 0.36 -13.40
CA HIS A 101 18.81 0.16 -13.49
C HIS A 101 18.20 1.37 -14.19
N GLY A 102 18.18 1.35 -15.52
CA GLY A 102 17.63 2.36 -16.41
C GLY A 102 16.11 2.64 -16.24
N HIS A 103 15.53 2.38 -15.09
CA HIS A 103 14.09 2.41 -14.81
C HIS A 103 13.55 3.78 -14.37
N ASN A 104 14.41 4.79 -14.18
CA ASN A 104 13.99 6.16 -13.86
C ASN A 104 13.73 7.01 -15.12
N HIS A 105 13.01 6.44 -16.09
CA HIS A 105 12.75 7.08 -17.39
C HIS A 105 12.06 8.45 -17.28
N ILE A 106 11.33 8.72 -16.20
CA ILE A 106 10.69 10.02 -15.94
C ILE A 106 11.74 11.12 -15.84
N TYR A 107 12.83 10.92 -15.10
CA TYR A 107 13.86 11.95 -14.93
C TYR A 107 14.53 12.32 -16.25
N ASN A 108 14.74 11.34 -17.13
CA ASN A 108 15.29 11.60 -18.47
C ASN A 108 14.41 12.60 -19.24
N LEU A 109 13.08 12.53 -19.10
CA LEU A 109 12.16 13.49 -19.72
C LEU A 109 12.16 14.86 -19.01
N LEU A 110 12.27 14.87 -17.68
CA LEU A 110 12.28 16.10 -16.88
C LEU A 110 13.50 17.00 -17.16
N PHE A 111 14.64 16.41 -17.57
CA PHE A 111 15.87 17.15 -17.82
C PHE A 111 16.11 17.57 -19.28
N VAL A 112 15.20 17.24 -20.22
CA VAL A 112 15.39 17.59 -21.65
C VAL A 112 15.28 19.09 -21.91
N CYS A 113 14.12 19.67 -21.59
CA CYS A 113 13.87 21.10 -21.78
C CYS A 113 12.64 21.55 -20.98
N LYS A 114 12.49 22.87 -20.80
CA LYS A 114 11.37 23.47 -20.04
C LYS A 114 9.99 23.03 -20.55
N LYS A 115 9.80 22.95 -21.88
CA LYS A 115 8.50 22.53 -22.46
C LYS A 115 8.17 21.08 -22.12
N MET A 116 9.15 20.18 -22.30
CA MET A 116 8.96 18.77 -21.95
C MET A 116 8.76 18.58 -20.45
N PHE A 117 9.51 19.32 -19.62
CA PHE A 117 9.32 19.31 -18.17
C PHE A 117 7.87 19.63 -17.78
N LEU A 118 7.32 20.74 -18.28
CA LEU A 118 5.93 21.13 -17.97
C LEU A 118 4.91 20.12 -18.52
N ASP A 119 5.10 19.67 -19.76
CA ASP A 119 4.23 18.68 -20.40
C ASP A 119 4.20 17.35 -19.59
N VAL A 120 5.35 16.93 -19.06
CA VAL A 120 5.47 15.72 -18.23
C VAL A 120 4.87 15.93 -16.84
N CYS A 121 5.11 17.08 -16.20
CA CYS A 121 4.47 17.42 -14.92
C CYS A 121 2.94 17.36 -15.06
N ASP A 122 2.39 17.99 -16.09
CA ASP A 122 0.95 17.97 -16.37
C ASP A 122 0.47 16.53 -16.61
N PHE A 123 1.17 15.76 -17.44
CA PHE A 123 0.82 14.37 -17.72
C PHE A 123 0.82 13.50 -16.45
N VAL A 124 1.87 13.58 -15.64
CA VAL A 124 2.02 12.79 -14.41
C VAL A 124 0.91 13.14 -13.42
N SER A 125 0.66 14.42 -13.17
CA SER A 125 -0.38 14.87 -12.23
C SER A 125 -1.80 14.45 -12.64
N GLU A 126 -2.09 14.43 -13.95
CA GLU A 126 -3.41 14.15 -14.49
C GLU A 126 -3.68 12.65 -14.67
N ARG A 127 -2.68 11.89 -15.14
CA ARG A 127 -2.88 10.51 -15.63
C ARG A 127 -2.35 9.45 -14.69
N THR A 128 -1.38 9.78 -13.84
CA THR A 128 -0.73 8.78 -12.98
C THR A 128 -1.28 8.82 -11.56
N ALA A 129 -1.25 7.67 -10.88
CA ALA A 129 -1.41 7.64 -9.43
C ALA A 129 -0.05 7.84 -8.76
N ILE A 130 0.00 8.75 -7.79
CA ILE A 130 1.17 8.92 -6.92
C ILE A 130 1.02 7.95 -5.75
N ASN A 131 1.94 7.00 -5.65
CA ASN A 131 2.03 6.04 -4.56
C ASN A 131 2.94 6.61 -3.47
N ILE A 132 2.48 6.58 -2.22
CA ILE A 132 3.22 6.98 -1.03
C ILE A 132 3.21 5.81 -0.04
N ALA A 133 4.37 5.44 0.48
CA ALA A 133 4.55 4.23 1.27
C ALA A 133 4.85 4.48 2.77
N ASP A 134 5.05 5.74 3.16
CA ASP A 134 5.43 6.11 4.52
C ASP A 134 4.90 7.51 4.90
N LEU A 135 4.77 7.75 6.20
CA LEU A 135 4.20 8.99 6.74
C LEU A 135 5.11 10.21 6.53
N ASP A 136 6.43 10.04 6.54
CA ASP A 136 7.38 11.15 6.38
C ASP A 136 7.36 11.70 4.96
N THR A 137 7.36 10.82 3.95
CA THR A 137 7.19 11.17 2.54
C THR A 137 5.86 11.89 2.33
N LEU A 138 4.76 11.39 2.93
CA LEU A 138 3.46 12.04 2.83
C LEU A 138 3.47 13.43 3.45
N ASP A 139 4.11 13.61 4.61
CA ASP A 139 4.24 14.90 5.28
C ASP A 139 5.01 15.89 4.43
N VAL A 140 6.18 15.50 3.92
CA VAL A 140 7.00 16.37 3.05
C VAL A 140 6.26 16.72 1.75
N LEU A 141 5.49 15.80 1.17
CA LEU A 141 4.68 16.07 -0.01
C LEU A 141 3.60 17.14 0.26
N LEU A 142 2.99 17.09 1.44
CA LEU A 142 1.87 17.96 1.79
C LEU A 142 2.31 19.30 2.39
N GLN A 143 3.55 19.43 2.86
CA GLN A 143 4.10 20.69 3.34
C GLN A 143 4.11 21.75 2.23
N THR A 144 3.56 22.93 2.52
CA THR A 144 3.55 24.08 1.59
C THR A 144 4.99 24.52 1.26
N PRO A 145 5.31 24.94 0.01
CA PRO A 145 6.68 25.15 -0.45
C PRO A 145 7.40 26.37 0.14
N PHE A 146 6.93 26.93 1.26
CA PHE A 146 7.36 28.25 1.71
C PHE A 146 8.50 28.26 2.74
N GLU A 147 8.98 27.13 3.24
CA GLU A 147 9.96 27.15 4.35
C GLU A 147 11.23 26.31 4.13
N LEU A 148 11.29 25.42 3.13
CA LEU A 148 12.38 24.41 3.07
C LEU A 148 13.51 24.68 2.06
N SER A 149 13.53 25.79 1.33
CA SER A 149 14.64 26.05 0.39
C SER A 149 14.70 27.50 -0.09
N SER A 150 15.29 28.39 0.70
CA SER A 150 15.86 29.65 0.18
C SER A 150 17.20 29.44 -0.55
N ASP A 151 17.71 28.21 -0.64
CA ASP A 151 19.12 27.94 -0.99
C ASP A 151 19.38 27.10 -2.26
N LEU A 152 18.41 26.90 -3.15
CA LEU A 152 18.68 26.17 -4.40
C LEU A 152 18.29 26.98 -5.64
N ASN A 153 19.32 27.35 -6.40
CA ASN A 153 19.33 27.90 -7.77
C ASN A 153 18.62 27.01 -8.82
N ARG A 154 17.53 26.31 -8.48
CA ARG A 154 16.73 25.52 -9.42
C ARG A 154 15.34 26.15 -9.57
N PRO A 155 15.08 26.91 -10.64
CA PRO A 155 13.79 27.57 -10.85
C PRO A 155 12.62 26.61 -11.14
N TRP A 156 12.84 25.30 -11.20
CA TRP A 156 11.84 24.29 -11.55
C TRP A 156 11.94 23.09 -10.63
N ASN A 157 10.97 22.93 -9.73
CA ASN A 157 10.80 21.77 -8.88
C ASN A 157 9.57 20.98 -9.37
N PHE A 158 9.77 19.70 -9.65
CA PHE A 158 8.72 18.81 -10.11
C PHE A 158 7.49 18.82 -9.18
N TRP A 159 7.71 18.81 -7.87
CA TRP A 159 6.63 18.74 -6.88
C TRP A 159 5.83 20.03 -6.77
N ASP A 160 6.46 21.18 -7.00
CA ASP A 160 5.75 22.47 -7.02
C ASP A 160 4.78 22.54 -8.20
N CYS A 161 5.13 21.93 -9.34
CA CYS A 161 4.24 21.86 -10.51
C CYS A 161 3.17 20.79 -10.38
N THR A 162 3.51 19.61 -9.84
CA THR A 162 2.61 18.45 -9.86
C THR A 162 1.66 18.39 -8.67
N ARG A 163 2.11 18.77 -7.46
CA ARG A 163 1.32 18.64 -6.23
C ARG A 163 -0.07 19.31 -6.32
N PRO A 164 -0.22 20.56 -6.80
CA PRO A 164 -1.54 21.18 -6.92
C PRO A 164 -2.47 20.45 -7.91
N ALA A 165 -1.90 19.68 -8.84
CA ALA A 165 -2.64 19.00 -9.89
C ALA A 165 -2.81 17.48 -9.63
N ILE A 166 -2.35 16.94 -8.49
CA ILE A 166 -2.50 15.51 -8.16
C ILE A 166 -3.98 15.14 -8.18
N ARG A 167 -4.36 14.23 -9.09
CA ARG A 167 -5.72 13.70 -9.20
C ARG A 167 -5.92 12.36 -8.51
N LYS A 168 -4.87 11.55 -8.39
CA LYS A 168 -4.93 10.19 -7.86
C LYS A 168 -3.81 9.99 -6.85
N LEU A 169 -4.16 9.72 -5.62
CA LEU A 169 -3.22 9.44 -4.54
C LEU A 169 -3.48 8.03 -4.01
N ARG A 170 -2.42 7.24 -3.86
CA ARG A 170 -2.44 5.93 -3.24
C ARG A 170 -1.49 5.96 -2.05
N ILE A 171 -2.01 5.66 -0.88
CA ILE A 171 -1.26 5.67 0.37
C ILE A 171 -1.24 4.23 0.86
N ALA A 172 -0.07 3.62 0.97
CA ALA A 172 0.10 2.25 1.47
C ALA A 172 0.97 2.30 2.72
N LEU A 173 0.37 2.10 3.89
CA LEU A 173 1.07 2.25 5.17
C LEU A 173 1.06 0.92 5.92
N ARG A 174 2.26 0.43 6.21
CA ARG A 174 2.47 -0.70 7.11
C ARG A 174 3.11 -0.22 8.40
N LEU A 175 2.30 0.01 9.42
CA LEU A 175 2.73 0.61 10.68
C LEU A 175 2.92 -0.44 11.78
N PRO A 176 3.70 -0.21 12.84
CA PRO A 176 3.75 -1.13 13.98
C PRO A 176 2.37 -1.29 14.63
N LEU A 177 2.02 -2.48 15.16
CA LEU A 177 0.76 -2.69 15.89
C LEU A 177 0.60 -1.71 17.06
N ALA A 178 1.70 -1.41 17.75
CA ALA A 178 1.77 -0.43 18.83
C ALA A 178 1.32 0.99 18.42
N PHE A 179 1.41 1.35 17.13
CA PHE A 179 0.87 2.61 16.64
C PHE A 179 -0.67 2.62 16.71
N TYR A 180 -1.31 1.52 16.32
CA TYR A 180 -2.76 1.37 16.39
C TYR A 180 -3.28 1.24 17.82
N GLU A 181 -2.54 0.53 18.68
CA GLU A 181 -2.84 0.47 20.12
C GLU A 181 -2.80 1.88 20.75
N ALA A 182 -1.77 2.67 20.42
CA ALA A 182 -1.65 4.04 20.94
C ALA A 182 -2.77 4.99 20.45
N LEU A 183 -3.31 4.78 19.25
CA LEU A 183 -4.50 5.52 18.77
C LEU A 183 -5.73 5.25 19.64
N GLN A 184 -5.86 4.04 20.17
CA GLN A 184 -6.96 3.64 21.05
C GLN A 184 -6.77 4.17 22.48
N GLU A 185 -5.53 4.17 22.99
CA GLU A 185 -5.22 4.72 24.31
C GLU A 185 -5.44 6.25 24.39
N ASP A 186 -5.12 6.97 23.30
CA ASP A 186 -5.36 8.41 23.19
C ASP A 186 -6.86 8.76 23.33
N GLU A 187 -7.75 7.91 22.79
CA GLU A 187 -9.19 8.07 22.97
C GLU A 187 -9.63 7.82 24.43
N ASN A 188 -8.97 6.90 25.12
CA ASN A 188 -9.24 6.60 26.53
C ASN A 188 -8.58 7.59 27.51
N LEU A 189 -7.91 8.65 27.01
CA LEU A 189 -7.19 9.67 27.79
C LEU A 189 -6.09 9.10 28.71
N VAL A 190 -5.60 7.89 28.44
CA VAL A 190 -4.53 7.25 29.21
C VAL A 190 -3.19 7.55 28.54
N SER A 191 -2.59 8.69 28.87
CA SER A 191 -1.28 9.09 28.29
C SER A 191 -0.12 8.31 28.93
N VAL A 192 0.20 7.14 28.37
CA VAL A 192 1.48 6.43 28.59
C VAL A 192 2.16 6.17 27.24
N THR A 193 2.13 7.13 26.31
CA THR A 193 2.77 6.97 25.01
C THR A 193 4.19 7.52 25.01
N ASN A 194 5.12 6.77 24.41
CA ASN A 194 6.50 7.22 24.20
C ASN A 194 6.55 8.44 23.27
N HIS A 195 7.56 9.31 23.42
CA HIS A 195 7.70 10.55 22.65
C HIS A 195 7.64 10.33 21.12
N ASN A 196 8.27 9.27 20.60
CA ASN A 196 8.27 8.98 19.16
C ASN A 196 6.86 8.62 18.65
N THR A 197 6.10 7.83 19.41
CA THR A 197 4.73 7.47 19.06
C THR A 197 3.83 8.71 19.06
N SER A 198 3.97 9.60 20.04
CA SER A 198 3.22 10.87 20.08
C SER A 198 3.47 11.75 18.85
N VAL A 199 4.72 11.83 18.36
CA VAL A 199 5.04 12.57 17.13
C VAL A 199 4.33 11.97 15.91
N GLU A 200 4.36 10.65 15.75
CA GLU A 200 3.69 9.96 14.63
C GLU A 200 2.15 10.09 14.70
N LEU A 201 1.55 10.05 15.90
CA LEU A 201 0.11 10.27 16.08
C LEU A 201 -0.31 11.69 15.68
N ASN A 202 0.50 12.69 16.07
CA ASN A 202 0.27 14.08 15.67
C ASN A 202 0.41 14.27 14.15
N LYS A 203 1.43 13.63 13.53
CA LYS A 203 1.55 13.59 12.06
C LYS A 203 0.31 12.97 11.44
N TRP A 204 -0.08 11.78 11.88
CA TRP A 204 -1.28 11.07 11.39
C TRP A 204 -2.52 11.97 11.41
N ALA A 205 -2.82 12.62 12.53
CA ALA A 205 -3.97 13.50 12.65
C ALA A 205 -3.92 14.70 11.67
N ARG A 206 -2.73 15.29 11.45
CA ARG A 206 -2.53 16.46 10.59
C ARG A 206 -2.56 16.13 9.09
N LEU A 207 -2.10 14.94 8.70
CA LEU A 207 -1.96 14.57 7.29
C LEU A 207 -3.30 14.46 6.56
N TRP A 208 -4.34 13.92 7.21
CA TRP A 208 -5.62 13.67 6.54
C TRP A 208 -6.35 14.92 6.08
N PRO A 209 -6.46 15.99 6.90
CA PRO A 209 -6.95 17.29 6.41
C PRO A 209 -6.15 17.81 5.22
N ALA A 210 -4.82 17.70 5.24
CA ALA A 210 -3.96 18.20 4.16
C ALA A 210 -4.14 17.40 2.85
N VAL A 211 -4.23 16.05 2.92
CA VAL A 211 -4.59 15.21 1.76
C VAL A 211 -5.95 15.65 1.21
N CYS A 212 -6.93 15.84 2.09
CA CYS A 212 -8.28 16.27 1.72
C CYS A 212 -8.36 17.73 1.23
N GLN A 213 -7.28 18.51 1.31
CA GLN A 213 -7.20 19.86 0.76
C GLN A 213 -6.52 19.91 -0.62
N LEU A 214 -6.01 18.78 -1.13
CA LEU A 214 -5.48 18.72 -2.49
C LEU A 214 -6.58 19.07 -3.51
N PRO A 215 -6.42 20.14 -4.30
CA PRO A 215 -7.55 20.79 -4.98
C PRO A 215 -8.05 19.98 -6.18
N GLN A 216 -7.19 19.20 -6.83
CA GLN A 216 -7.56 18.35 -7.95
C GLN A 216 -7.77 16.88 -7.59
N LEU A 217 -7.65 16.50 -6.30
CA LEU A 217 -7.75 15.10 -5.89
C LEU A 217 -9.15 14.53 -6.20
N ARG A 218 -9.18 13.44 -6.96
CA ARG A 218 -10.39 12.72 -7.42
C ARG A 218 -10.45 11.28 -6.95
N SER A 219 -9.31 10.67 -6.66
CA SER A 219 -9.24 9.28 -6.20
C SER A 219 -8.21 9.18 -5.07
N LEU A 220 -8.64 8.59 -3.97
CA LEU A 220 -7.82 8.29 -2.80
C LEU A 220 -7.98 6.83 -2.44
N HIS A 221 -6.91 6.06 -2.61
CA HIS A 221 -6.86 4.67 -2.20
C HIS A 221 -5.91 4.54 -1.00
N ILE A 222 -6.41 4.00 0.11
CA ILE A 222 -5.66 3.87 1.34
C ILE A 222 -5.55 2.38 1.68
N TRP A 223 -4.35 1.85 1.59
CA TRP A 223 -4.01 0.51 2.03
C TRP A 223 -3.37 0.60 3.42
N LEU A 224 -3.95 -0.09 4.40
CA LEU A 224 -3.42 -0.14 5.78
C LEU A 224 -3.14 -1.58 6.19
N ASP A 225 -2.05 -1.77 6.93
CA ASP A 225 -1.70 -3.02 7.58
C ASP A 225 -0.76 -2.74 8.77
N HIS A 226 -0.48 -3.77 9.56
CA HIS A 226 0.58 -3.70 10.56
C HIS A 226 1.68 -4.74 10.39
N SER A 227 2.86 -4.45 10.92
CA SER A 227 4.06 -5.29 10.76
C SER A 227 4.09 -6.53 11.65
N ASN A 228 3.39 -6.51 12.79
CA ASN A 228 3.40 -7.61 13.77
C ASN A 228 2.62 -8.85 13.32
N ILE A 229 2.85 -9.99 13.97
CA ILE A 229 2.21 -11.28 13.65
C ILE A 229 0.69 -11.33 13.91
N PRO A 230 0.14 -10.80 15.02
CA PRO A 230 -1.29 -10.98 15.37
C PRO A 230 -2.25 -10.59 14.25
N SER A 231 -3.47 -11.16 14.25
CA SER A 231 -4.47 -10.82 13.24
C SER A 231 -4.84 -9.33 13.24
N TRP A 232 -5.17 -8.80 12.06
CA TRP A 232 -5.68 -7.43 11.92
C TRP A 232 -6.96 -7.18 12.73
N SER A 233 -7.70 -8.23 13.10
CA SER A 233 -8.89 -8.12 13.95
C SER A 233 -8.63 -7.62 15.38
N PHE A 234 -7.36 -7.46 15.77
CA PHE A 234 -6.99 -6.76 17.01
C PHE A 234 -6.90 -5.24 16.85
N VAL A 235 -6.94 -4.72 15.61
CA VAL A 235 -6.95 -3.28 15.35
C VAL A 235 -8.38 -2.75 15.40
N ASN A 236 -8.63 -1.76 16.26
CA ASN A 236 -9.89 -1.02 16.24
C ASN A 236 -9.95 -0.09 15.01
N GLU A 237 -10.49 -0.60 13.90
CA GLU A 237 -10.58 0.10 12.62
C GLU A 237 -11.35 1.42 12.72
N ARG A 238 -12.41 1.46 13.55
CA ARG A 238 -13.21 2.66 13.73
C ARG A 238 -12.40 3.80 14.35
N VAL A 239 -11.53 3.48 15.30
CA VAL A 239 -10.59 4.44 15.89
C VAL A 239 -9.49 4.81 14.91
N ALA A 240 -8.87 3.81 14.27
CA ALA A 240 -7.78 4.01 13.32
C ALA A 240 -8.19 4.94 12.16
N LEU A 241 -9.42 4.77 11.64
CA LEU A 241 -9.94 5.53 10.51
C LEU A 241 -10.69 6.81 10.91
N ARG A 242 -10.91 7.05 12.21
CA ARG A 242 -11.72 8.18 12.70
C ARG A 242 -11.31 9.53 12.11
N GLN A 243 -10.02 9.85 12.18
CA GLN A 243 -9.48 11.11 11.67
C GLN A 243 -9.56 11.21 10.15
N VAL A 244 -9.34 10.10 9.44
CA VAL A 244 -9.45 10.03 7.98
C VAL A 244 -10.87 10.31 7.54
N ILE A 245 -11.84 9.62 8.17
CA ILE A 245 -13.26 9.76 7.88
C ILE A 245 -13.72 11.18 8.20
N ALA A 246 -13.31 11.76 9.33
CA ALA A 246 -13.63 13.14 9.68
C ALA A 246 -13.14 14.14 8.62
N ALA A 247 -11.90 13.99 8.14
CA ALA A 247 -11.35 14.84 7.09
C ALA A 247 -12.10 14.70 5.75
N ILE A 248 -12.44 13.47 5.37
CA ILE A 248 -13.24 13.17 4.16
C ILE A 248 -14.61 13.84 4.26
N MET A 249 -15.30 13.66 5.39
CA MET A 249 -16.63 14.25 5.61
C MET A 249 -16.58 15.79 5.57
N ALA A 250 -15.55 16.39 6.19
CA ALA A 250 -15.34 17.84 6.14
C ALA A 250 -15.16 18.35 4.70
N ARG A 251 -14.35 17.65 3.88
CA ARG A 251 -14.18 17.96 2.45
C ARG A 251 -15.50 17.86 1.70
N MET A 252 -16.25 16.76 1.87
CA MET A 252 -17.53 16.56 1.20
C MET A 252 -18.55 17.65 1.56
N GLN A 253 -18.59 18.06 2.83
CA GLN A 253 -19.45 19.13 3.29
C GLN A 253 -19.06 20.48 2.67
N ALA A 254 -17.76 20.79 2.57
CA ALA A 254 -17.28 21.98 1.88
C ALA A 254 -17.65 21.98 0.39
N CYS A 255 -17.41 20.85 -0.30
CA CYS A 255 -17.69 20.67 -1.73
C CYS A 255 -19.19 20.68 -2.07
N SER A 256 -20.08 20.20 -1.19
CA SER A 256 -21.53 20.21 -1.45
C SER A 256 -22.13 21.62 -1.64
N LYS A 257 -21.44 22.66 -1.13
CA LYS A 257 -21.81 24.06 -1.35
C LYS A 257 -21.40 24.56 -2.75
N GLU A 258 -20.42 23.90 -3.36
CA GLU A 258 -19.88 24.20 -4.69
C GLU A 258 -20.40 23.16 -5.70
N ARG A 259 -21.52 23.46 -6.36
CA ARG A 259 -22.28 22.56 -7.28
C ARG A 259 -21.49 21.91 -8.43
N THR A 260 -20.22 22.25 -8.61
CA THR A 260 -19.39 21.85 -9.75
C THR A 260 -18.22 20.94 -9.37
N THR A 261 -18.06 20.53 -8.11
CA THR A 261 -16.94 19.68 -7.70
C THR A 261 -17.24 18.18 -7.95
N PRO A 262 -16.46 17.49 -8.81
CA PRO A 262 -16.58 16.05 -9.00
C PRO A 262 -16.42 15.30 -7.68
N ARG A 263 -17.30 14.30 -7.46
CA ARG A 263 -17.22 13.37 -6.33
C ARG A 263 -15.84 12.71 -6.31
N MET A 264 -15.26 12.66 -5.12
CA MET A 264 -14.02 11.95 -4.85
C MET A 264 -14.31 10.48 -4.62
N ASP A 265 -13.58 9.61 -5.31
CA ASP A 265 -13.59 8.18 -5.12
C ASP A 265 -12.62 7.80 -4.00
N ILE A 266 -13.10 6.99 -3.04
CA ILE A 266 -12.36 6.69 -1.81
C ILE A 266 -12.51 5.21 -1.51
N THR A 267 -11.38 4.52 -1.44
CA THR A 267 -11.31 3.09 -1.14
C THR A 267 -10.30 2.84 -0.04
N PHE A 268 -10.73 2.12 1.00
CA PHE A 268 -9.83 1.55 1.99
C PHE A 268 -9.60 0.09 1.64
N ASN A 269 -8.34 -0.30 1.47
CA ASN A 269 -7.96 -1.69 1.34
C ASN A 269 -7.44 -2.17 2.70
N LEU A 270 -8.20 -3.03 3.37
CA LEU A 270 -7.95 -3.52 4.73
C LEU A 270 -7.84 -5.05 4.74
N PRO A 271 -7.08 -5.65 5.66
CA PRO A 271 -7.09 -7.10 5.84
C PRO A 271 -8.49 -7.66 6.12
N LYS A 272 -8.70 -8.92 5.73
CA LYS A 272 -9.86 -9.72 6.13
C LYS A 272 -9.93 -9.87 7.65
N LEU A 273 -11.15 -9.99 8.15
CA LEU A 273 -11.45 -10.01 9.58
C LEU A 273 -11.72 -11.42 10.05
N HIS A 274 -11.01 -11.84 11.09
CA HIS A 274 -11.22 -13.11 11.75
C HIS A 274 -12.57 -13.11 12.49
N PRO A 275 -13.51 -14.02 12.16
CA PRO A 275 -14.89 -14.00 12.69
C PRO A 275 -14.96 -14.05 14.22
N ARG A 276 -14.04 -14.80 14.85
CA ARG A 276 -13.95 -14.91 16.32
C ARG A 276 -13.60 -13.60 17.04
N PHE A 277 -12.82 -12.72 16.43
CA PHE A 277 -12.24 -11.55 17.10
C PHE A 277 -12.89 -10.24 16.66
N ALA A 278 -13.34 -10.17 15.41
CA ALA A 278 -13.96 -8.99 14.85
C ALA A 278 -15.31 -8.69 15.52
N ARG A 279 -15.56 -7.42 15.81
CA ARG A 279 -16.80 -6.97 16.47
C ARG A 279 -17.38 -5.72 15.82
N PRO A 280 -18.72 -5.59 15.73
CA PRO A 280 -19.38 -4.44 15.08
C PRO A 280 -19.03 -3.06 15.66
N ASP A 281 -18.69 -3.00 16.95
CA ASP A 281 -18.34 -1.78 17.68
C ASP A 281 -16.90 -1.31 17.44
N THR A 282 -16.01 -2.18 16.94
CA THR A 282 -14.60 -1.88 16.67
C THR A 282 -14.25 -1.93 15.17
N HIS A 283 -15.00 -2.71 14.38
CA HIS A 283 -14.71 -2.98 12.98
C HIS A 283 -15.84 -2.56 12.04
N PHE A 284 -15.51 -2.48 10.75
CA PHE A 284 -16.46 -2.21 9.69
C PHE A 284 -16.89 -3.48 8.94
N PHE A 285 -18.18 -3.80 8.98
CA PHE A 285 -18.79 -4.92 8.24
C PHE A 285 -19.52 -4.42 6.98
N GLU A 286 -19.80 -5.30 6.02
CA GLU A 286 -20.56 -4.95 4.81
C GLU A 286 -21.95 -4.40 5.12
N GLU A 287 -22.60 -4.96 6.14
CA GLU A 287 -23.93 -4.58 6.64
C GLU A 287 -23.98 -3.18 7.31
N SER A 288 -22.84 -2.50 7.40
CA SER A 288 -22.77 -1.13 7.92
C SER A 288 -23.59 -0.17 7.04
N PRO A 289 -24.13 0.92 7.61
CA PRO A 289 -24.86 1.92 6.84
C PRO A 289 -24.05 2.46 5.65
N PRO A 290 -24.71 3.00 4.61
CA PRO A 290 -24.03 3.51 3.42
C PRO A 290 -22.95 4.52 3.78
N ARG A 291 -21.74 4.29 3.26
CA ARG A 291 -20.55 5.10 3.55
C ARG A 291 -20.15 5.93 2.33
N PRO A 292 -19.47 7.07 2.53
CA PRO A 292 -18.93 7.85 1.42
C PRO A 292 -17.69 7.20 0.77
N PHE A 293 -17.27 6.03 1.27
CA PHE A 293 -16.09 5.28 0.86
C PHE A 293 -16.43 3.79 0.75
N TYR A 294 -15.59 3.06 0.02
CA TYR A 294 -15.62 1.61 -0.08
C TYR A 294 -14.55 0.99 0.84
N ILE A 295 -14.81 -0.21 1.33
CA ILE A 295 -13.80 -1.05 1.96
C ILE A 295 -13.64 -2.29 1.12
N GLU A 296 -12.44 -2.51 0.60
CA GLU A 296 -12.03 -3.74 -0.05
C GLU A 296 -11.23 -4.56 0.97
N ARG A 297 -11.64 -5.81 1.18
CA ARG A 297 -10.98 -6.74 2.09
C ARG A 297 -10.00 -7.60 1.31
N ARG A 298 -8.80 -7.82 1.86
CA ARG A 298 -7.76 -8.65 1.23
C ARG A 298 -7.18 -9.68 2.20
N ILE A 299 -6.57 -10.72 1.66
CA ILE A 299 -5.68 -11.60 2.43
C ILE A 299 -4.49 -10.79 2.96
N ARG A 300 -4.18 -11.03 4.23
CA ARG A 300 -3.03 -10.45 4.92
C ARG A 300 -1.77 -11.27 4.67
N GLN A 301 -0.62 -10.62 4.79
CA GLN A 301 0.67 -11.31 4.82
C GLN A 301 0.70 -12.36 5.95
N ARG A 302 1.08 -13.60 5.61
CA ARG A 302 1.15 -14.76 6.52
C ARG A 302 2.58 -15.17 6.87
N PHE A 303 3.55 -14.72 6.07
CA PHE A 303 4.97 -14.92 6.32
C PHE A 303 5.52 -13.68 7.00
N HIS A 304 6.10 -13.82 8.19
CA HIS A 304 6.61 -12.72 8.98
C HIS A 304 8.11 -12.89 9.18
N CYS A 305 8.82 -11.77 9.25
CA CYS A 305 10.23 -11.82 9.64
C CYS A 305 10.34 -11.78 11.15
N GLU A 306 11.10 -12.72 11.70
CA GLU A 306 11.50 -12.74 13.09
C GLU A 306 12.99 -12.43 13.21
N GLU A 307 13.36 -11.67 14.24
CA GLU A 307 14.75 -11.42 14.57
C GLU A 307 15.12 -12.30 15.77
N LEU A 308 15.96 -13.30 15.51
CA LEU A 308 16.42 -14.24 16.52
C LEU A 308 17.37 -13.53 17.50
N ALA A 309 17.58 -14.13 18.68
CA ALA A 309 18.41 -13.55 19.74
C ALA A 309 19.87 -13.29 19.32
N ASN A 310 20.35 -13.94 18.26
CA ASN A 310 21.68 -13.74 17.68
C ASN A 310 21.73 -12.62 16.60
N GLY A 311 20.62 -11.93 16.35
CA GLY A 311 20.47 -10.91 15.31
C GLY A 311 20.20 -11.46 13.91
N ASN A 312 20.11 -12.79 13.74
CA ASN A 312 19.75 -13.38 12.46
C ASN A 312 18.27 -13.18 12.18
N LEU A 313 17.95 -12.98 10.90
CA LEU A 313 16.57 -12.91 10.43
C LEU A 313 16.09 -14.31 10.04
N ASP A 314 14.91 -14.67 10.53
CA ASP A 314 14.19 -15.89 10.17
C ASP A 314 12.81 -15.55 9.60
N VAL A 315 12.16 -16.53 8.98
CA VAL A 315 10.80 -16.41 8.43
C VAL A 315 9.86 -17.33 9.20
N ALA A 316 8.91 -16.74 9.92
CA ALA A 316 7.84 -17.46 10.59
C ALA A 316 6.56 -17.44 9.75
N TYR A 317 5.85 -18.55 9.72
CA TYR A 317 4.53 -18.63 9.11
C TYR A 317 3.45 -18.54 10.18
N LYS A 318 2.48 -17.66 9.96
CA LYS A 318 1.25 -17.55 10.76
C LYS A 318 0.07 -17.39 9.82
N ALA A 319 -0.85 -18.33 9.86
CA ALA A 319 -2.08 -18.21 9.07
C ALA A 319 -2.94 -17.05 9.57
N ASP A 320 -3.62 -16.38 8.65
CA ASP A 320 -4.63 -15.36 8.96
C ASP A 320 -5.95 -15.76 8.30
N PHE A 321 -7.04 -15.08 8.64
CA PHE A 321 -8.34 -15.45 8.07
C PHE A 321 -8.44 -15.09 6.57
N PRO A 322 -8.99 -15.97 5.71
CA PRO A 322 -9.38 -17.36 5.99
C PRO A 322 -8.14 -18.26 6.10
N VAL A 323 -8.06 -19.09 7.12
CA VAL A 323 -6.95 -20.01 7.36
C VAL A 323 -6.76 -20.98 6.18
N MET A 324 -7.87 -21.43 5.57
CA MET A 324 -7.86 -22.38 4.44
C MET A 324 -7.69 -21.73 3.05
N HIS A 325 -7.11 -20.53 2.95
CA HIS A 325 -7.08 -19.77 1.68
C HIS A 325 -6.44 -20.50 0.49
N GLU A 326 -5.52 -21.44 0.76
CA GLU A 326 -4.84 -22.24 -0.29
C GLU A 326 -5.69 -23.41 -0.79
N TYR A 327 -6.81 -23.74 -0.14
CA TYR A 327 -7.65 -24.88 -0.52
C TYR A 327 -8.05 -24.88 -2.01
N PRO A 328 -8.46 -23.75 -2.62
CA PRO A 328 -8.78 -23.71 -4.05
C PRO A 328 -7.57 -24.02 -4.94
N GLU A 329 -6.37 -23.60 -4.54
CA GLU A 329 -5.13 -23.85 -5.27
C GLU A 329 -4.73 -25.33 -5.15
N LEU A 330 -4.83 -25.90 -3.96
CA LEU A 330 -4.54 -27.31 -3.67
C LEU A 330 -5.46 -28.26 -4.46
N CYS A 331 -6.77 -28.02 -4.48
CA CYS A 331 -7.71 -28.81 -5.27
C CYS A 331 -7.38 -28.74 -6.77
N ALA A 332 -7.05 -27.55 -7.29
CA ALA A 332 -6.68 -27.37 -8.68
C ALA A 332 -5.34 -28.04 -9.07
N GLU A 333 -4.40 -28.19 -8.13
CA GLU A 333 -3.15 -28.94 -8.32
C GLU A 333 -3.40 -30.45 -8.30
N ASN A 334 -4.18 -30.95 -7.34
CA ASN A 334 -4.58 -32.36 -7.25
C ASN A 334 -5.27 -32.83 -8.54
N ASP A 335 -6.20 -32.03 -9.08
CA ASP A 335 -6.88 -32.32 -10.34
C ASP A 335 -5.93 -32.45 -11.54
N LYS A 336 -4.84 -31.68 -11.57
CA LYS A 336 -3.82 -31.76 -12.63
C LYS A 336 -2.98 -33.03 -12.51
N GLU A 337 -2.67 -33.48 -11.29
CA GLU A 337 -1.93 -34.72 -11.07
C GLU A 337 -2.79 -35.97 -11.33
N LEU A 338 -4.08 -35.91 -10.97
CA LEU A 338 -5.04 -37.01 -11.14
C LEU A 338 -5.56 -37.19 -12.57
N GLN A 339 -5.43 -36.18 -13.45
CA GLN A 339 -5.70 -36.34 -14.89
C GLN A 339 -4.80 -37.39 -15.58
N GLY A 340 -3.77 -37.92 -14.90
CA GLY A 340 -2.96 -39.06 -15.36
C GLY A 340 -3.36 -40.44 -14.82
N VAL A 341 -4.23 -40.54 -13.80
CA VAL A 341 -4.53 -41.82 -13.11
C VAL A 341 -6.05 -41.98 -12.96
N VAL A 342 -6.61 -42.90 -13.75
CA VAL A 342 -8.03 -43.27 -13.66
C VAL A 342 -8.29 -43.98 -12.34
N GLY A 343 -9.06 -43.31 -11.47
CA GLY A 343 -10.00 -43.98 -10.57
C GLY A 343 -9.61 -44.03 -9.09
N THR A 344 -10.01 -43.02 -8.33
CA THR A 344 -10.87 -43.13 -7.14
C THR A 344 -11.20 -41.73 -6.64
N ALA A 345 -12.41 -41.25 -6.91
CA ALA A 345 -12.88 -39.93 -6.53
C ALA A 345 -13.21 -39.89 -5.02
N LEU A 346 -12.31 -39.36 -4.21
CA LEU A 346 -12.77 -38.46 -3.15
C LEU A 346 -13.16 -37.18 -3.87
N ARG A 347 -14.46 -36.88 -3.86
CA ARG A 347 -15.03 -35.70 -4.49
C ARG A 347 -14.64 -34.49 -3.63
N GLU A 348 -13.40 -34.04 -3.75
CA GLU A 348 -12.99 -32.73 -3.25
C GLU A 348 -13.96 -31.72 -3.88
N VAL A 349 -14.64 -30.95 -3.03
CA VAL A 349 -15.60 -29.97 -3.51
C VAL A 349 -14.77 -28.79 -3.97
N ASP A 350 -14.72 -28.56 -5.28
CA ASP A 350 -14.14 -27.34 -5.85
C ASP A 350 -14.82 -26.13 -5.19
N MET A 351 -14.06 -25.40 -4.39
CA MET A 351 -14.50 -24.17 -3.74
C MET A 351 -13.70 -22.99 -4.29
N THR A 352 -14.39 -21.89 -4.60
CA THR A 352 -13.74 -20.60 -4.80
C THR A 352 -13.20 -20.07 -3.48
N LEU A 353 -12.28 -19.10 -3.52
CA LEU A 353 -11.77 -18.46 -2.29
C LEU A 353 -12.89 -17.81 -1.47
N GLU A 354 -13.91 -17.24 -2.12
CA GLU A 354 -15.09 -16.68 -1.47
C GLU A 354 -15.91 -17.77 -0.75
N GLN A 355 -16.10 -18.93 -1.41
CA GLN A 355 -16.78 -20.08 -0.78
C GLN A 355 -16.00 -20.65 0.40
N VAL A 356 -14.66 -20.68 0.33
CA VAL A 356 -13.80 -21.07 1.45
C VAL A 356 -13.95 -20.09 2.62
N GLU A 357 -13.98 -18.79 2.33
CA GLU A 357 -14.17 -17.75 3.35
C GLU A 357 -15.52 -17.90 4.05
N ASP A 358 -16.61 -18.10 3.30
CA ASP A 358 -17.95 -18.30 3.85
C ASP A 358 -18.06 -19.58 4.67
N PHE A 359 -17.48 -20.68 4.16
CA PHE A 359 -17.42 -21.95 4.87
C PHE A 359 -16.67 -21.82 6.20
N GLU A 360 -15.50 -21.19 6.18
CA GLU A 360 -14.70 -20.98 7.39
C GLU A 360 -15.40 -20.04 8.38
N ARG A 361 -16.09 -19.00 7.89
CA ARG A 361 -16.90 -18.11 8.73
C ARG A 361 -17.98 -18.88 9.49
N MET A 362 -18.74 -19.72 8.79
CA MET A 362 -19.75 -20.59 9.39
C MET A 362 -19.14 -21.51 10.45
N LEU A 363 -18.00 -22.14 10.18
CA LEU A 363 -17.31 -23.01 11.15
C LEU A 363 -16.92 -22.24 12.43
N TRP A 364 -16.38 -21.03 12.29
CA TRP A 364 -16.03 -20.19 13.42
C TRP A 364 -17.27 -19.74 14.22
N GLU A 365 -18.38 -19.45 13.56
CA GLU A 365 -19.66 -19.09 14.20
C GLU A 365 -20.27 -20.25 14.98
N GLU A 366 -20.08 -21.48 14.50
CA GLU A 366 -20.47 -22.73 15.19
C GLU A 366 -19.52 -23.11 16.33
N GLY A 367 -18.42 -22.37 16.53
CA GLY A 367 -17.41 -22.62 17.55
C GLY A 367 -16.40 -23.71 17.17
N THR A 368 -16.35 -24.11 15.90
CA THR A 368 -15.36 -25.06 15.38
C THR A 368 -14.03 -24.35 15.16
N ASN A 369 -12.97 -24.89 15.76
CA ASN A 369 -11.62 -24.37 15.58
C ASN A 369 -11.03 -24.89 14.26
N VAL A 370 -11.01 -24.05 13.23
CA VAL A 370 -10.53 -24.43 11.89
C VAL A 370 -9.04 -24.79 11.91
N TYR A 371 -8.27 -24.26 12.86
CA TYR A 371 -6.87 -24.65 13.03
C TYR A 371 -6.70 -26.14 13.38
N GLU A 372 -7.66 -26.74 14.10
CA GLU A 372 -7.66 -28.17 14.44
C GLU A 372 -8.09 -29.06 13.27
N LEU A 373 -8.73 -28.49 12.24
CA LEU A 373 -9.05 -29.22 11.01
C LEU A 373 -7.83 -29.32 10.08
N ILE A 374 -6.85 -28.44 10.24
CA ILE A 374 -5.67 -28.30 9.36
C ILE A 374 -4.39 -28.88 10.01
N THR A 375 -4.48 -29.42 11.24
CA THR A 375 -3.35 -29.89 12.06
C THR A 375 -2.48 -31.02 11.48
N GLU A 376 -2.72 -31.49 10.26
CA GLU A 376 -1.78 -32.34 9.53
C GLU A 376 -0.59 -31.57 8.92
N MET A 377 -0.58 -30.23 8.96
CA MET A 377 0.55 -29.40 8.50
C MET A 377 1.52 -29.02 9.65
N PRO A 378 2.77 -29.50 9.65
CA PRO A 378 3.75 -29.17 10.71
C PRO A 378 4.14 -27.69 10.69
N GLY A 379 4.22 -27.06 11.88
CA GLY A 379 4.66 -25.66 12.05
C GLY A 379 3.58 -24.67 12.51
N PHE A 380 2.38 -25.15 12.84
CA PHE A 380 1.25 -24.30 13.22
C PHE A 380 1.34 -23.77 14.66
N GLN A 381 1.27 -22.45 14.88
CA GLN A 381 1.16 -21.82 16.20
C GLN A 381 -0.01 -20.81 16.23
N ASP A 382 -0.96 -20.99 17.17
CA ASP A 382 -2.05 -20.04 17.44
C ASP A 382 -1.55 -18.89 18.32
N GLU A 383 -0.84 -17.94 17.72
CA GLU A 383 -0.35 -16.75 18.41
C GLU A 383 -1.46 -15.76 18.80
N ASP A 384 -2.61 -15.81 18.13
CA ASP A 384 -3.74 -14.92 18.43
C ASP A 384 -4.35 -15.25 19.81
N ALA A 385 -4.40 -16.54 20.17
CA ALA A 385 -4.80 -16.96 21.52
C ALA A 385 -3.80 -16.52 22.61
N ALA A 386 -2.51 -16.43 22.29
CA ALA A 386 -1.49 -15.93 23.22
C ALA A 386 -1.60 -14.41 23.41
N TYR A 387 -1.87 -13.67 22.33
CA TYR A 387 -2.09 -12.22 22.39
C TYR A 387 -3.31 -11.85 23.27
N MET A 388 -4.41 -12.60 23.17
CA MET A 388 -5.61 -12.44 24.00
C MET A 388 -5.39 -12.60 25.52
N ARG A 389 -4.29 -13.22 25.94
CA ARG A 389 -3.96 -13.42 27.36
C ARG A 389 -3.11 -12.28 27.94
N ARG A 390 -2.75 -11.28 27.14
CA ARG A 390 -2.07 -10.09 27.65
C ARG A 390 -3.06 -9.25 28.47
N PRO A 391 -2.67 -8.84 29.69
CA PRO A 391 -3.54 -8.13 30.63
C PRO A 391 -3.92 -6.73 30.18
#